data_AF-A0A7V6V507-F1
#
_entry.id   AF-A0A7V6V507-F1
#
_cell.length_a   1.000
_cell.length_b   1.000
_cell.length_c   1.000
_cell.angle_alpha   90.00
_cell.angle_beta   90.00
_cell.angle_gamma   90.00
#
_symmetry.space_group_name_H-M   'P 1'
#
loop_
_entity.id
_entity.type
_entity.pdbx_description
1 polymer ?
#
loop_
_entity_poly.entity_id
_entity_poly.type
_entity_poly.pdbx_seq_one_letter_code
_entity_poly.pdbx_strand_id
1 'polypeptide(L)'
;MKIKHKYSILLLVALLLLFAGCSSTKKAATLPPISQEAIDTATQEIKDNPEVREANIEVNNDEIYLSIIVGAGTEKEKAQDLGENYARLLATYAAEGQLKPPAGNSLGDLYKYYTLEIGVGTGPYDFIAQGVKLTDRDTINW
;
A
#
# COMPACT_ATOMS: atom_id res chain seq x y z
N MET A 1 -65.22 -11.47 -16.15
CA MET A 1 -64.51 -10.98 -14.94
C MET A 1 -63.57 -9.86 -15.37
N LYS A 2 -64.00 -8.59 -15.22
CA LYS A 2 -63.31 -7.38 -15.69
C LYS A 2 -62.66 -6.65 -14.50
N ILE A 3 -61.51 -7.10 -14.02
CA ILE A 3 -60.57 -6.26 -13.26
C ILE A 3 -59.17 -6.83 -13.56
N LYS A 4 -58.16 -5.94 -13.67
CA LYS A 4 -56.72 -6.15 -13.34
C LYS A 4 -55.68 -5.76 -14.40
N HIS A 5 -56.03 -5.34 -15.61
CA HIS A 5 -55.00 -4.88 -16.57
C HIS A 5 -54.43 -3.48 -16.28
N LYS A 6 -55.20 -2.58 -15.64
CA LYS A 6 -54.72 -1.22 -15.31
C LYS A 6 -53.72 -1.18 -14.15
N TYR A 7 -53.82 -2.13 -13.21
CA TYR A 7 -52.90 -2.23 -12.06
C TYR A 7 -51.58 -2.94 -12.43
N SER A 8 -51.59 -3.80 -13.45
CA SER A 8 -50.40 -4.54 -13.88
C SER A 8 -49.35 -3.65 -14.56
N ILE A 9 -49.78 -2.60 -15.25
CA ILE A 9 -48.88 -1.63 -15.90
C ILE A 9 -48.34 -0.63 -14.87
N LEU A 10 -49.17 -0.20 -13.91
CA LEU A 10 -48.75 0.70 -12.82
C LEU A 10 -47.71 0.06 -11.88
N LEU A 11 -47.79 -1.25 -11.66
CA LEU A 11 -46.81 -1.99 -10.83
C LEU A 11 -45.46 -2.18 -11.54
N LEU A 12 -45.46 -2.26 -12.88
CA LEU A 12 -44.23 -2.43 -13.68
C LEU A 12 -43.42 -1.11 -13.76
N VAL A 13 -44.11 0.03 -13.82
CA VAL A 13 -43.47 1.37 -13.85
C VAL A 13 -42.92 1.76 -12.47
N ALA A 14 -43.60 1.36 -11.39
CA ALA A 14 -43.10 1.59 -10.02
C ALA A 14 -41.83 0.78 -9.69
N LEU A 15 -41.65 -0.39 -10.31
CA LEU A 15 -40.47 -1.25 -10.10
C LEU A 15 -39.22 -0.72 -10.85
N LEU A 16 -39.40 0.03 -11.94
CA LEU A 16 -38.30 0.63 -12.71
C LEU A 16 -37.66 1.85 -12.03
N LEU A 17 -38.33 2.48 -11.06
CA LEU A 17 -37.81 3.63 -10.33
C LEU A 17 -36.90 3.26 -9.14
N LEU A 18 -36.78 1.97 -8.80
CA LEU A 18 -35.91 1.49 -7.72
C LEU A 18 -34.46 1.20 -8.17
N PHE A 19 -34.16 1.31 -9.46
CA PHE A 19 -32.78 1.20 -9.98
C PHE A 19 -32.08 2.53 -10.21
N ALA A 20 -32.65 3.65 -9.73
CA ALA A 20 -31.87 4.86 -9.46
C ALA A 20 -31.01 4.65 -8.20
N GLY A 21 -30.22 3.56 -8.19
CA GLY A 21 -29.20 3.32 -7.20
C GLY A 21 -28.18 4.44 -7.34
N CYS A 22 -28.01 5.21 -6.27
CA CYS A 22 -26.94 6.18 -6.10
C CYS A 22 -25.62 5.58 -6.59
N SER A 23 -25.16 5.99 -7.77
CA SER A 23 -23.75 5.88 -8.11
C SER A 23 -23.03 6.90 -7.24
N SER A 24 -22.67 6.50 -6.01
CA SER A 24 -21.68 7.20 -5.23
C SER A 24 -20.35 7.09 -5.98
N THR A 25 -20.15 7.94 -6.98
CA THR A 25 -18.85 8.16 -7.61
C THR A 25 -17.95 8.82 -6.56
N LYS A 26 -17.43 8.01 -5.63
CA LYS A 26 -16.12 8.28 -5.05
C LYS A 26 -15.19 8.32 -6.25
N LYS A 27 -14.67 9.51 -6.55
CA LYS A 27 -13.59 9.70 -7.52
C LYS A 27 -12.52 8.67 -7.16
N ALA A 28 -12.32 7.65 -8.00
CA ALA A 28 -11.27 6.67 -7.78
C ALA A 28 -9.97 7.45 -7.62
N ALA A 29 -9.33 7.32 -6.47
CA ALA A 29 -8.04 7.94 -6.25
C ALA A 29 -7.08 7.29 -7.26
N THR A 30 -6.60 8.07 -8.22
CA THR A 30 -5.56 7.62 -9.13
C THR A 30 -4.32 7.33 -8.29
N LEU A 31 -3.77 6.12 -8.40
CA LEU A 31 -2.56 5.74 -7.69
C LEU A 31 -1.42 6.70 -8.07
N PRO A 32 -0.72 7.30 -7.10
CA PRO A 32 0.42 8.17 -7.41
C PRO A 32 1.56 7.31 -7.98
N PRO A 33 2.18 7.70 -9.09
CA PRO A 33 3.25 6.92 -9.69
C PRO A 33 4.48 6.86 -8.77
N ILE A 34 5.17 5.72 -8.77
CA ILE A 34 6.47 5.54 -8.14
C ILE A 34 7.48 5.41 -9.27
N SER A 35 8.41 6.36 -9.39
CA SER A 35 9.43 6.33 -10.44
C SER A 35 10.47 5.25 -10.17
N GLN A 36 11.09 4.72 -11.23
CA GLN A 36 12.21 3.80 -11.07
C GLN A 36 13.38 4.47 -10.34
N GLU A 37 13.61 5.76 -10.57
CA GLU A 37 14.63 6.55 -9.87
C GLU A 37 14.40 6.58 -8.34
N ALA A 38 13.13 6.71 -7.90
CA ALA A 38 12.81 6.65 -6.47
C ALA A 38 13.09 5.27 -5.88
N ILE A 39 12.77 4.20 -6.61
CA ILE A 39 13.06 2.81 -6.21
C ILE A 39 14.57 2.59 -6.12
N ASP A 40 15.31 2.98 -7.15
CA ASP A 40 16.76 2.77 -7.25
C ASP A 40 17.48 3.55 -6.15
N THR A 41 17.10 4.81 -5.92
CA THR A 41 17.70 5.67 -4.89
C THR A 41 17.42 5.13 -3.49
N ALA A 42 16.16 4.79 -3.18
CA ALA A 42 15.82 4.19 -1.88
C ALA A 42 16.57 2.87 -1.64
N THR A 43 16.73 2.05 -2.69
CA THR A 43 17.45 0.77 -2.63
C THR A 43 18.94 0.95 -2.44
N GLN A 44 19.55 1.96 -3.08
CA GLN A 44 20.95 2.29 -2.88
C GLN A 44 21.18 2.77 -1.44
N GLU A 45 20.36 3.69 -0.95
CA GLU A 45 20.55 4.26 0.39
C GLU A 45 20.32 3.26 1.52
N ILE A 46 19.39 2.32 1.39
CA ILE A 46 19.26 1.26 2.42
C ILE A 46 20.47 0.31 2.41
N LYS A 47 21.07 0.08 1.23
CA LYS A 47 22.27 -0.76 1.07
C LYS A 47 23.56 -0.11 1.58
N ASP A 48 23.55 1.21 1.85
CA ASP A 48 24.66 1.88 2.54
C ASP A 48 24.77 1.48 4.01
N ASN A 49 23.71 0.86 4.58
CA ASN A 49 23.79 0.26 5.90
C ASN A 49 24.62 -1.04 5.84
N PRO A 50 25.71 -1.17 6.63
CA PRO A 50 26.61 -2.33 6.56
C PRO A 50 25.97 -3.68 6.96
N GLU A 51 24.81 -3.67 7.63
CA GLU A 51 24.08 -4.90 7.95
C GLU A 51 23.23 -5.41 6.78
N VAL A 52 22.95 -4.55 5.80
CA VAL A 52 22.13 -4.88 4.63
C VAL A 52 23.02 -5.49 3.55
N ARG A 53 22.74 -6.74 3.20
CA ARG A 53 23.46 -7.48 2.15
C ARG A 53 22.78 -7.30 0.80
N GLU A 54 21.46 -7.43 0.77
CA GLU A 54 20.64 -7.18 -0.40
C GLU A 54 19.34 -6.49 -0.01
N ALA A 55 18.78 -5.73 -0.94
CA ALA A 55 17.49 -5.08 -0.79
C ALA A 55 16.80 -4.99 -2.15
N ASN A 56 15.47 -5.10 -2.17
CA ASN A 56 14.66 -4.97 -3.37
C ASN A 56 13.28 -4.38 -3.05
N ILE A 57 12.77 -3.57 -3.98
CA ILE A 57 11.39 -3.07 -4.01
C ILE A 57 10.72 -3.61 -5.26
N GLU A 58 9.56 -4.23 -5.09
CA GLU A 58 8.66 -4.57 -6.19
C GLU A 58 7.34 -3.83 -6.01
N VAL A 59 6.82 -3.23 -7.08
CA VAL A 59 5.52 -2.55 -7.08
C VAL A 59 4.60 -3.27 -8.06
N ASN A 60 3.49 -3.79 -7.56
CA ASN A 60 2.51 -4.53 -8.35
C ASN A 60 1.10 -4.01 -8.03
N ASN A 61 0.45 -3.37 -9.00
CA ASN A 61 -0.83 -2.69 -8.82
C ASN A 61 -0.80 -1.67 -7.66
N ASP A 62 -1.57 -1.89 -6.60
CA ASP A 62 -1.66 -1.10 -5.38
C ASP A 62 -0.87 -1.71 -4.21
N GLU A 63 0.06 -2.62 -4.49
CA GLU A 63 0.91 -3.29 -3.51
C GLU A 63 2.39 -2.97 -3.73
N ILE A 64 3.10 -2.74 -2.62
CA ILE A 64 4.55 -2.54 -2.58
C ILE A 64 5.14 -3.66 -1.71
N TYR A 65 6.13 -4.36 -2.25
CA TYR A 65 6.87 -5.41 -1.57
C TYR A 65 8.30 -4.94 -1.32
N LEU A 66 8.66 -4.74 -0.05
CA LEU A 66 10.02 -4.44 0.39
C LEU A 66 10.67 -5.70 0.93
N SER A 67 11.86 -6.03 0.43
CA SER A 67 12.64 -7.17 0.91
C SER A 67 14.04 -6.75 1.26
N ILE A 68 14.55 -7.23 2.40
CA ILE A 68 15.91 -6.96 2.88
C ILE A 68 16.53 -8.28 3.35
N ILE A 69 17.72 -8.59 2.83
CA ILE A 69 18.58 -9.67 3.33
C ILE A 69 19.66 -9.06 4.22
N VAL A 70 19.72 -9.51 5.48
CA VAL A 70 20.66 -9.01 6.50
C VAL A 70 21.62 -10.09 6.99
N GLY A 71 22.59 -9.70 7.82
CA GLY A 71 23.49 -10.64 8.50
C GLY A 71 22.76 -11.51 9.54
N ALA A 72 23.28 -12.72 9.79
CA ALA A 72 22.69 -13.67 10.74
C ALA A 72 22.70 -13.19 12.22
N GLY A 73 23.42 -12.11 12.53
CA GLY A 73 23.45 -11.51 13.87
C GLY A 73 22.42 -10.40 14.09
N THR A 74 21.60 -10.06 13.09
CA THR A 74 20.61 -9.00 13.21
C THR A 74 19.43 -9.45 14.06
N GLU A 75 19.08 -8.65 15.08
CA GLU A 75 17.95 -8.92 15.97
C GLU A 75 16.62 -8.43 15.40
N LYS A 76 15.50 -8.93 15.95
CA LYS A 76 14.16 -8.62 15.44
C LYS A 76 13.84 -7.12 15.42
N GLU A 77 14.12 -6.40 16.49
CA GLU A 77 13.88 -4.94 16.57
C GLU A 77 14.67 -4.20 15.50
N LYS A 78 15.94 -4.56 15.31
CA LYS A 78 16.78 -3.99 14.25
C LYS A 78 16.26 -4.31 12.85
N ALA A 79 15.77 -5.53 12.63
CA ALA A 79 15.15 -5.92 11.36
C ALA A 79 13.88 -5.10 11.07
N GLN A 80 13.05 -4.85 12.08
CA GLN A 80 11.89 -3.97 11.97
C GLN A 80 12.30 -2.53 11.64
N ASP A 81 13.31 -2.00 12.32
CA ASP A 81 13.85 -0.65 12.06
C ASP A 81 14.37 -0.51 10.62
N LEU A 82 15.08 -1.51 10.11
CA LEU A 82 15.57 -1.52 8.73
C LEU A 82 14.42 -1.52 7.72
N GLY A 83 13.39 -2.34 7.97
CA GLY A 83 12.20 -2.37 7.13
C GLY A 83 11.42 -1.05 7.16
N GLU A 84 11.24 -0.45 8.34
CA GLU A 84 10.60 0.86 8.47
C GLU A 84 11.41 1.96 7.78
N ASN A 85 12.73 1.95 7.96
CA ASN A 85 13.62 2.91 7.32
C ASN A 85 13.55 2.80 5.79
N TYR A 86 13.54 1.58 5.25
CA TYR A 86 13.42 1.38 3.80
C TYR A 86 12.08 1.90 3.25
N ALA A 87 10.99 1.66 3.99
CA ALA A 87 9.69 2.22 3.65
C ALA A 87 9.69 3.76 3.68
N ARG A 88 10.38 4.37 4.65
CA ARG A 88 10.52 5.83 4.72
C ARG A 88 11.36 6.39 3.58
N LEU A 89 12.44 5.71 3.18
CA LEU A 89 13.26 6.10 2.04
C LEU A 89 12.43 6.10 0.75
N LEU A 90 11.72 5.01 0.46
CA LEU A 90 10.83 4.94 -0.70
C LEU A 90 9.80 6.06 -0.69
N ALA A 91 9.11 6.28 0.43
CA ALA A 91 8.11 7.33 0.53
C ALA A 91 8.70 8.75 0.42
N THR A 92 9.96 8.95 0.81
CA THR A 92 10.67 10.22 0.65
C THR A 92 10.94 10.49 -0.83
N TYR A 93 11.48 9.52 -1.56
CA TYR A 93 11.82 9.70 -2.97
C TYR A 93 10.62 9.63 -3.91
N ALA A 94 9.56 8.91 -3.52
CA ALA A 94 8.29 8.90 -4.24
C ALA A 94 7.40 10.11 -3.93
N ALA A 95 7.77 10.96 -2.96
CA ALA A 95 7.00 12.16 -2.61
C ALA A 95 7.15 13.25 -3.67
N GLU A 96 6.56 13.03 -4.85
CA GLU A 96 6.41 14.04 -5.87
C GLU A 96 5.06 14.77 -5.75
N GLY A 97 5.06 16.08 -6.01
CA GLY A 97 3.85 16.89 -6.08
C GLY A 97 3.15 17.11 -4.72
N GLN A 98 2.02 16.41 -4.50
CA GLN A 98 1.14 16.63 -3.34
C GLN A 98 1.34 15.62 -2.20
N LEU A 99 2.14 14.57 -2.41
CA LEU A 99 2.40 13.59 -1.36
C LEU A 99 3.29 14.20 -0.28
N LYS A 100 2.85 14.10 0.98
CA LYS A 100 3.71 14.46 2.11
C LYS A 100 4.74 13.36 2.35
N PRO A 101 6.03 13.71 2.48
CA PRO A 101 7.05 12.75 2.87
C PRO A 101 6.85 12.28 4.32
N PRO A 102 7.57 11.22 4.77
CA PRO A 102 7.59 10.82 6.16
C PRO A 102 7.94 11.97 7.11
N ALA A 103 7.29 12.01 8.27
CA ALA A 103 7.56 13.01 9.31
C ALA A 103 7.13 12.49 10.69
N GLY A 104 8.03 12.56 11.68
CA GLY A 104 7.81 11.96 13.00
C GLY A 104 7.43 10.48 12.87
N ASN A 105 6.32 10.09 13.50
CA ASN A 105 5.84 8.70 13.46
C ASN A 105 5.09 8.34 12.17
N SER A 106 4.88 9.29 11.25
CA SER A 106 4.21 9.02 9.96
C SER A 106 5.20 8.49 8.92
N LEU A 107 4.78 7.47 8.16
CA LEU A 107 5.50 6.93 6.99
C LEU A 107 5.28 7.76 5.71
N GLY A 108 4.53 8.86 5.77
CA GLY A 108 4.19 9.69 4.62
C GLY A 108 2.89 9.28 3.93
N ASP A 109 2.50 10.04 2.91
CA ASP A 109 1.21 9.87 2.23
C ASP A 109 1.18 8.71 1.23
N LEU A 110 2.32 8.20 0.79
CA LEU A 110 2.41 7.10 -0.19
C LEU A 110 1.55 5.89 0.24
N TYR A 111 1.67 5.50 1.51
CA TYR A 111 0.99 4.33 2.09
C TYR A 111 -0.48 4.57 2.47
N LYS A 112 -1.07 5.68 1.98
CA LYS A 112 -2.52 5.88 1.93
C LYS A 112 -3.11 5.36 0.61
N TYR A 113 -2.26 5.12 -0.39
CA TYR A 113 -2.63 4.65 -1.72
C TYR A 113 -2.15 3.22 -1.98
N TYR A 114 -1.03 2.82 -1.37
CA TYR A 114 -0.45 1.49 -1.53
C TYR A 114 -0.49 0.70 -0.22
N THR A 115 -0.83 -0.58 -0.32
CA THR A 115 -0.54 -1.57 0.73
C THR A 115 0.95 -1.87 0.69
N LEU A 116 1.60 -1.85 1.84
CA LEU A 116 3.01 -2.16 1.96
C LEU A 116 3.20 -3.50 2.68
N GLU A 117 3.94 -4.40 2.06
CA GLU A 117 4.46 -5.64 2.65
C GLU A 117 5.98 -5.56 2.81
N ILE A 118 6.48 -6.00 3.95
CA ILE A 118 7.90 -5.93 4.31
C ILE A 118 8.36 -7.31 4.75
N GLY A 119 9.46 -7.79 4.19
CA GLY A 119 10.18 -8.98 4.64
C GLY A 119 11.65 -8.67 4.92
N VAL A 120 12.10 -8.94 6.13
CA VAL A 120 13.51 -8.81 6.52
C VAL A 120 14.01 -10.12 7.08
N GLY A 121 15.09 -10.67 6.52
CA GLY A 121 15.54 -12.02 6.83
C GLY A 121 17.02 -12.26 6.53
N THR A 122 17.54 -13.43 6.92
CA THR A 122 18.91 -13.82 6.56
C THR A 122 18.99 -14.48 5.17
N GLY A 123 17.83 -14.77 4.58
CA GLY A 123 17.67 -15.30 3.24
C GLY A 123 16.22 -15.18 2.76
N PRO A 124 15.92 -15.62 1.52
CA PRO A 124 14.62 -15.40 0.87
C PRO A 124 13.44 -16.12 1.53
N TYR A 125 13.71 -17.11 2.39
CA TYR A 125 12.69 -17.89 3.11
C TYR A 125 12.96 -17.97 4.63
N ASP A 126 13.94 -17.20 5.12
CA ASP A 126 14.33 -17.18 6.54
C ASP A 126 14.12 -15.78 7.11
N PHE A 127 12.88 -15.51 7.51
CA PHE A 127 12.45 -14.20 7.99
C PHE A 127 12.75 -14.00 9.47
N ILE A 128 13.32 -12.84 9.79
CA ILE A 128 13.47 -12.32 11.16
C ILE A 128 12.24 -11.47 11.52
N ALA A 129 11.79 -10.65 10.57
CA ALA A 129 10.61 -9.79 10.72
C ALA A 129 9.82 -9.75 9.42
N GLN A 130 8.49 -9.74 9.54
CA GLN A 130 7.56 -9.52 8.44
C GLN A 130 6.52 -8.49 8.87
N GLY A 131 6.17 -7.56 8.01
CA GLY A 131 5.25 -6.49 8.36
C GLY A 131 4.30 -6.14 7.24
N VAL A 132 3.08 -5.73 7.60
CA VAL A 132 2.08 -5.23 6.63
C VAL A 132 1.52 -3.89 7.10
N LYS A 133 1.46 -2.93 6.18
CA LYS A 133 0.83 -1.63 6.37
C LYS A 133 -0.29 -1.46 5.36
N LEU A 134 -1.52 -1.63 5.83
CA LEU A 134 -2.73 -1.40 5.04
C LEU A 134 -3.00 0.09 4.85
N THR A 135 -3.68 0.46 3.76
CA THR A 135 -3.99 1.86 3.39
C THR A 135 -4.89 2.58 4.39
N ASP A 136 -5.68 1.85 5.17
CA ASP A 136 -6.60 2.36 6.19
C ASP A 136 -6.05 2.33 7.63
N ARG A 137 -4.77 1.97 7.80
CA ARG A 137 -4.07 1.94 9.10
C ARG A 137 -3.02 3.03 9.18
N ASP A 138 -2.62 3.40 10.40
CA ASP A 138 -1.56 4.40 10.61
C ASP A 138 -0.19 3.78 10.86
N THR A 139 -0.13 2.48 11.20
CA THR A 139 1.09 1.79 11.62
C THR A 139 1.32 0.48 10.84
N ILE A 140 2.57 0.05 10.74
CA ILE A 140 2.92 -1.31 10.29
C ILE A 140 2.48 -2.30 11.38
N ASN A 141 1.86 -3.41 10.97
CA ASN A 141 1.64 -4.56 11.82
C ASN A 141 2.77 -5.56 11.58
N TRP A 142 3.61 -5.76 12.59
CA TRP A 142 4.83 -6.58 12.56
C TRP A 142 4.67 -7.98 13.16
#